data_AF-A0A9Q9K4G6-F1
#
_entry.id   AF-A0A9Q9K4G6-F1
#
_cell.length_a   1.000
_cell.length_b   1.000
_cell.length_c   1.000
_cell.angle_alpha   90.00
_cell.angle_beta   90.00
_cell.angle_gamma   90.00
#
_symmetry.space_group_name_H-M   'P 1'
#
loop_
_entity.id
_entity.type
_entity.pdbx_description
1 polymer ?
#
loop_
_entity_poly.entity_id
_entity_poly.type
_entity_poly.pdbx_seq_one_letter_code
_entity_poly.pdbx_strand_id
1 'polypeptide(L)' 'MKTLKENYLSLSIIIFAIVMSFVLQSYFNLPLIAGAFIGVLLGIICGFLIEFIKSKRNKKNKSEPS' A
#
# COMPACT_ATOMS: atom_id res chain seq x y z
N MET A 1 -13.72 -18.60 -4.54
CA MET A 1 -12.53 -18.40 -3.68
C MET A 1 -11.53 -17.38 -4.27
N LYS A 2 -11.97 -16.21 -4.78
CA LYS A 2 -11.07 -15.17 -5.33
C LYS A 2 -10.89 -13.96 -4.39
N THR A 3 -11.77 -13.81 -3.41
CA THR A 3 -11.81 -12.71 -2.43
C THR A 3 -10.68 -12.74 -1.38
N LEU A 4 -10.15 -13.92 -1.03
CA LEU A 4 -9.08 -14.02 -0.02
C LEU A 4 -7.75 -13.44 -0.50
N LYS A 5 -7.43 -13.56 -1.81
CA LYS A 5 -6.19 -13.04 -2.40
C LYS A 5 -6.17 -11.50 -2.50
N GLU A 6 -7.33 -10.86 -2.71
CA GLU A 6 -7.40 -9.40 -2.74
C GLU A 6 -7.24 -8.78 -1.35
N ASN A 7 -7.77 -9.42 -0.30
CA ASN A 7 -7.62 -8.94 1.07
C ASN A 7 -6.18 -9.09 1.58
N TYR A 8 -5.46 -10.12 1.14
CA TYR A 8 -4.04 -10.32 1.45
C TYR A 8 -3.18 -9.17 0.90
N LEU A 9 -3.52 -8.62 -0.26
CA LEU A 9 -2.81 -7.48 -0.82
C LEU A 9 -2.89 -6.29 0.15
N SER A 10 -4.11 -5.84 0.49
CA SER A 10 -4.34 -4.73 1.42
C SER A 10 -3.64 -4.94 2.77
N LEU A 11 -3.74 -6.14 3.34
CA LEU A 11 -3.08 -6.46 4.60
C LEU A 11 -1.55 -6.38 4.49
N SER A 12 -0.98 -6.90 3.40
CA SER A 12 0.46 -6.86 3.17
C SER A 12 0.99 -5.44 3.05
N ILE A 13 0.20 -4.51 2.51
CA ILE A 13 0.56 -3.10 2.38
C ILE A 13 0.59 -2.40 3.74
N ILE A 14 -0.41 -2.69 4.59
CA ILE A 14 -0.47 -2.15 5.94
C ILE A 14 0.75 -2.60 6.75
N ILE A 15 1.05 -3.91 6.70
CA ILE A 15 2.24 -4.47 7.37
C ILE A 15 3.52 -3.81 6.84
N PHE A 16 3.64 -3.68 5.52
CA PHE A 16 4.80 -3.04 4.90
C PHE A 16 4.95 -1.58 5.35
N ALA A 17 3.86 -0.79 5.39
CA ALA A 17 3.89 0.59 5.83
C ALA A 17 4.33 0.73 7.30
N ILE A 18 3.85 -0.15 8.18
CA ILE A 18 4.25 -0.16 9.60
C ILE A 18 5.75 -0.48 9.73
N VAL A 19 6.22 -1.55 9.07
CA VAL A 19 7.63 -1.96 9.13
C VAL A 19 8.54 -0.87 8.56
N MET A 20 8.20 -0.32 7.40
CA MET A 20 9.01 0.71 6.72
C MET A 20 9.09 1.99 7.57
N SER A 21 7.98 2.38 8.21
CA SER A 21 7.96 3.51 9.16
C SER A 21 8.88 3.27 10.35
N PHE A 22 8.87 2.05 10.90
CA PHE A 22 9.70 1.69 12.04
C PHE A 22 11.19 1.65 11.68
N VAL A 23 11.53 1.13 10.49
CA VAL A 23 12.91 1.12 9.96
C VAL A 23 13.42 2.56 9.79
N LEU A 24 12.61 3.44 9.20
CA LEU A 24 13.00 4.84 9.01
C LEU A 24 13.15 5.57 10.34
N GLN A 25 12.28 5.27 11.30
CA GLN A 25 12.34 5.82 12.65
C GLN A 25 13.62 5.41 13.38
N SER A 26 14.01 4.14 13.25
CA SER A 26 15.26 3.61 13.80
C SER A 26 16.50 4.23 13.13
N TYR A 27 16.49 4.38 11.80
CA TYR A 27 17.65 4.87 11.07
C TYR A 27 17.94 6.36 11.34
N PHE A 28 16.89 7.18 11.42
CA PHE A 28 17.01 8.62 11.62
C PHE A 28 16.87 9.05 13.09
N ASN A 29 16.74 8.11 14.04
CA ASN A 29 16.45 8.39 15.46
C ASN A 29 15.26 9.36 15.63
N LEU A 30 14.25 9.22 14.78
CA LEU A 30 13.09 10.09 14.78
C LEU A 30 12.17 9.77 15.97
N PRO A 31 11.51 10.76 16.57
CA PRO A 31 10.51 10.52 17.60
C PRO A 31 9.34 9.69 17.05
N LEU A 32 8.66 8.95 17.93
CA LEU A 32 7.51 8.08 17.62
C LEU A 32 6.47 8.77 16.72
N ILE A 33 6.19 10.04 17.01
CA ILE A 33 5.24 10.87 16.27
C ILE A 33 5.64 11.04 14.79
N ALA A 34 6.93 11.24 14.50
CA ALA A 34 7.39 11.45 13.13
C ALA A 34 7.25 10.18 12.28
N GLY A 35 7.49 9.00 12.85
CA GLY A 35 7.21 7.73 12.18
C GLY A 35 5.72 7.52 11.90
N ALA A 36 4.83 7.97 12.78
CA ALA A 36 3.39 7.95 12.51
C ALA A 36 3.01 8.86 11.34
N PHE A 37 3.54 10.10 11.28
CA PHE A 37 3.34 11.00 10.14
C PHE A 37 3.86 10.41 8.83
N ILE A 38 5.08 9.85 8.85
CA ILE A 38 5.70 9.23 7.69
C ILE A 38 4.90 8.01 7.24
N GLY A 39 4.46 7.18 8.19
CA GLY A 39 3.66 5.99 7.90
C GLY A 39 2.31 6.30 7.28
N VAL A 40 1.64 7.36 7.75
CA VAL A 40 0.40 7.84 7.14
C VAL A 40 0.69 8.35 5.71
N LEU A 41 1.73 9.15 5.51
CA LEU A 41 2.11 9.64 4.18
C LEU A 41 2.42 8.48 3.22
N LEU A 42 3.23 7.51 3.67
CA LEU A 42 3.59 6.32 2.89
C LEU A 42 2.37 5.46 2.57
N GLY A 43 1.47 5.28 3.55
CA GLY A 43 0.24 4.51 3.39
C GLY A 43 -0.69 5.13 2.34
N ILE A 44 -0.85 6.45 2.36
CA ILE A 44 -1.65 7.18 1.37
C ILE A 44 -1.03 7.03 -0.03
N ILE A 45 0.28 7.24 -0.16
CA ILE A 45 0.99 7.11 -1.44
C ILE A 45 0.87 5.68 -1.97
N CYS A 46 1.08 4.67 -1.11
CA CYS A 46 1.00 3.27 -1.51
C CYS A 46 -0.42 2.91 -1.93
N GLY A 47 -1.44 3.29 -1.13
CA GLY A 47 -2.86 3.11 -1.45
C GLY A 47 -3.24 3.72 -2.81
N PHE A 48 -2.80 4.95 -3.05
CA PHE A 48 -3.01 5.63 -4.33
C PHE A 48 -2.33 4.91 -5.50
N LEU A 49 -1.10 4.41 -5.31
CA LEU A 49 -0.39 3.62 -6.31
C LEU A 49 -1.15 2.35 -6.70
N ILE A 50 -1.73 1.68 -5.71
CA ILE A 50 -2.48 0.44 -5.91
C ILE A 50 -3.79 0.71 -6.64
N GLU A 51 -4.54 1.74 -6.25
CA GLU A 51 -5.74 2.14 -6.99
C GLU A 51 -5.41 2.50 -8.44
N PHE A 52 -4.30 3.21 -8.66
CA PHE A 52 -3.84 3.54 -10.00
C PHE A 52 -3.50 2.30 -10.83
N ILE A 53 -2.78 1.33 -10.24
CA ILE A 53 -2.46 0.05 -10.90
C ILE A 53 -3.73 -0.78 -11.14
N LYS A 54 -4.64 -0.85 -10.16
CA LYS A 54 -5.92 -1.58 -10.27
C LYS A 54 -6.79 -0.97 -11.37
N SER A 55 -6.85 0.36 -11.45
CA SER A 55 -7.55 1.10 -12.49
C SER A 55 -6.99 0.80 -13.89
N LYS A 56 -5.66 0.81 -14.07
CA LYS A 56 -5.03 0.40 -15.34
C LYS A 56 -5.30 -1.07 -15.70
N ARG A 57 -5.29 -1.97 -14.72
CA ARG A 57 -5.51 -3.40 -14.94
C ARG A 57 -6.97 -3.71 -15.32
N ASN A 58 -7.93 -2.99 -14.73
CA ASN A 58 -9.36 -3.15 -15.03
C ASN A 58 -9.70 -2.65 -16.44
N LYS A 59 -8.98 -1.63 -16.94
CA LYS A 59 -9.13 -1.14 -18.32
C LYS A 59 -8.71 -2.17 -19.39
N LYS A 60 -7.83 -3.13 -19.05
CA LYS A 60 -7.38 -4.19 -19.95
C LYS A 60 -8.36 -5.37 -20.07
N ASN A 61 -9.30 -5.52 -19.12
CA ASN A 61 -10.32 -6.58 -19.11
C ASN A 61 -11.67 -6.13 -19.68
N LYS A 62 -11.74 -4.97 -20.36
CA LYS A 62 -12.94 -4.53 -21.11
C LYS A 62 -12.71 -4.55 -22.63
N SER A 63 -11.62 -5.15 -23.08
CA SER A 63 -11.25 -5.33 -24.48
C SER A 63 -11.22 -6.80 -24.90
N GLU A 64 -11.98 -7.67 -24.23
CA GLU A 64 -12.37 -8.97 -24.77
C GLU A 64 -13.89 -8.97 -25.07
N PRO A 65 -14.31 -8.38 -26.21
CA PRO A 65 -15.48 -8.86 -26.93
C PRO A 65 -15.04 -10.08 -27.76
N SER A 66 -15.38 -11.27 -27.30
CA SER A 66 -15.39 -12.48 -28.14
C SER A 66 -16.40 -13.47 -27.58
#